data_AF-E6MW69-F1
#
_entry.id   AF-E6MW69-F1
#
_cell.length_a   1.000
_cell.length_b   1.000
_cell.length_c   1.000
_cell.angle_alpha   90.00
_cell.angle_beta   90.00
_cell.angle_gamma   90.00
#
_symmetry.space_group_name_H-M   'P 1'
#
loop_
_entity.id
_entity.type
_entity.pdbx_description
1 polymer ?
#
loop_
_entity_poly.entity_id
_entity_poly.type
_entity_poly.pdbx_seq_one_letter_code
_entity_poly.pdbx_strand_id
1 'polypeptide(L)'
;MKTSIRYALLAAALTAATPALADITVYNGQHKEAAQAVADAFTRATGIKVKLNSAKGDQLAGQIKEEGSRSPADVFYSEQIPALATLSAANLLEPPARLHHQRNTRQGRAGCRQKRLGGTERTFARRRLRHPQTV
;
A
#
# COMPACT_ATOMS: atom_id res chain seq x y z
N MET A 1 64.50 -16.40 3.87
CA MET A 1 63.48 -15.94 4.85
C MET A 1 62.66 -14.76 4.28
N LYS A 2 61.95 -14.92 3.14
CA LYS A 2 61.37 -13.75 2.44
C LYS A 2 60.13 -14.06 1.59
N THR A 3 59.30 -15.01 2.02
CA THR A 3 58.09 -15.41 1.28
C THR A 3 56.81 -15.45 2.12
N SER A 4 56.89 -15.26 3.44
CA SER A 4 55.76 -15.52 4.35
C SER A 4 54.82 -14.34 4.61
N ILE A 5 55.09 -13.15 4.07
CA ILE A 5 54.33 -11.92 4.41
C ILE A 5 53.15 -11.67 3.44
N ARG A 6 53.06 -12.40 2.32
CA ARG A 6 52.06 -12.12 1.27
C ARG A 6 50.65 -12.64 1.56
N TYR A 7 50.50 -13.61 2.48
CA TYR A 7 49.19 -14.20 2.77
C TYR A 7 48.42 -13.52 3.89
N ALA A 8 49.05 -12.64 4.67
CA ALA A 8 48.41 -11.96 5.80
C ALA A 8 47.47 -10.80 5.38
N LEU A 9 47.56 -10.34 4.12
CA LEU A 9 46.76 -9.20 3.62
C LEU A 9 45.46 -9.62 2.91
N LEU A 10 45.22 -10.92 2.70
CA LEU A 10 44.03 -11.41 1.98
C LEU A 10 42.88 -11.86 2.90
N ALA A 11 42.89 -11.46 4.18
CA ALA A 11 41.90 -11.90 5.17
C ALA A 11 40.99 -10.79 5.72
N ALA A 12 41.17 -9.53 5.31
CA ALA A 12 40.50 -8.38 5.94
C ALA A 12 39.30 -7.79 5.17
N ALA A 13 38.91 -8.35 4.02
CA ALA A 13 37.91 -7.73 3.14
C ALA A 13 36.52 -8.40 3.17
N LEU A 14 36.12 -8.98 4.31
CA LEU A 14 34.75 -9.46 4.53
C LEU A 14 34.01 -8.54 5.52
N THR A 15 34.07 -7.23 5.29
CA THR A 15 33.14 -6.28 5.91
C THR A 15 31.75 -6.59 5.34
N ALA A 16 30.90 -7.21 6.17
CA ALA A 16 29.50 -7.43 5.86
C ALA A 16 28.85 -6.09 5.47
N ALA A 17 28.38 -6.00 4.23
CA ALA A 17 27.56 -4.89 3.78
C ALA A 17 26.23 -4.95 4.55
N THR A 18 26.10 -4.15 5.61
CA THR A 18 24.80 -3.91 6.23
C THR A 18 23.91 -3.22 5.19
N PRO A 19 22.74 -3.77 4.85
CA PRO A 19 21.83 -3.12 3.92
C PRO A 19 21.42 -1.78 4.52
N ALA A 20 21.79 -0.68 3.87
CA ALA A 20 21.25 0.62 4.21
C ALA A 20 19.77 0.60 3.86
N LEU A 21 18.91 0.79 4.86
CA LEU A 21 17.47 0.96 4.64
C LEU A 21 17.27 2.29 3.92
N ALA A 22 16.82 2.25 2.67
CA ALA A 22 16.50 3.45 1.91
C ALA A 22 15.18 4.05 2.40
N ASP A 23 15.13 5.37 2.55
CA ASP A 23 13.89 6.09 2.82
C ASP A 23 12.92 5.95 1.63
N ILE A 24 11.63 5.86 1.91
CA ILE A 24 10.57 5.77 0.89
C ILE A 24 9.80 7.09 0.85
N THR A 25 9.53 7.61 -0.34
CA THR A 25 8.72 8.80 -0.54
C THR A 25 7.33 8.43 -1.06
N VAL A 26 6.30 8.81 -0.33
CA VAL A 26 4.90 8.50 -0.63
C VAL A 26 4.17 9.79 -0.97
N TYR A 27 3.61 9.84 -2.18
CA TYR A 27 2.72 10.90 -2.64
C TYR A 27 1.29 10.54 -2.27
N ASN A 28 0.80 11.20 -1.23
CA ASN A 28 -0.48 10.91 -0.58
C ASN A 28 -1.57 11.89 -1.06
N GLY A 29 -2.52 11.36 -1.83
CA GLY A 29 -3.75 12.02 -2.24
C GLY A 29 -4.90 11.90 -1.25
N GLN A 30 -4.68 11.34 -0.05
CA GLN A 30 -5.67 11.11 1.01
C GLN A 30 -5.51 12.04 2.21
N HIS A 31 -6.39 11.91 3.21
CA HIS A 31 -6.31 12.62 4.49
C HIS A 31 -4.94 12.40 5.17
N LYS A 32 -4.30 13.50 5.58
CA LYS A 32 -2.92 13.51 6.08
C LYS A 32 -2.75 12.70 7.35
N GLU A 33 -3.74 12.77 8.24
CA GLU A 33 -3.73 12.14 9.55
C GLU A 33 -3.72 10.61 9.42
N ALA A 34 -4.53 10.08 8.50
CA ALA A 34 -4.60 8.65 8.23
C ALA A 34 -3.28 8.14 7.62
N ALA A 35 -2.74 8.86 6.64
CA ALA A 35 -1.49 8.49 6.00
C ALA A 35 -0.30 8.54 6.98
N GLN A 36 -0.26 9.55 7.87
CA GLN A 36 0.76 9.65 8.90
C GLN A 36 0.70 8.48 9.89
N ALA A 37 -0.49 8.11 10.37
CA ALA A 37 -0.64 6.98 11.29
C ALA A 37 -0.14 5.66 10.69
N VAL A 38 -0.40 5.45 9.39
CA VAL A 38 0.10 4.28 8.65
C VAL A 38 1.62 4.34 8.47
N ALA A 39 2.17 5.50 8.08
CA ALA A 39 3.60 5.70 7.92
C ALA A 39 4.38 5.49 9.23
N ASP A 40 3.84 5.98 10.35
CA ASP A 40 4.43 5.79 11.68
C ASP A 40 4.42 4.32 12.09
N ALA A 41 3.30 3.62 11.86
CA ALA A 41 3.19 2.20 12.12
C ALA A 41 4.18 1.39 11.27
N PHE A 42 4.31 1.72 9.98
CA PHE A 42 5.26 1.08 9.08
C PHE A 42 6.72 1.34 9.49
N THR A 43 7.05 2.59 9.84
CA THR A 43 8.39 2.98 10.30
C THR A 43 8.75 2.25 11.59
N ARG A 44 7.82 2.10 12.54
CA ARG A 44 8.06 1.32 13.77
C ARG A 44 8.28 -0.16 13.52
N ALA A 45 7.58 -0.74 12.54
CA ALA A 45 7.66 -2.17 12.24
C ALA A 45 8.91 -2.55 11.43
N THR A 46 9.35 -1.67 10.53
CA THR A 46 10.41 -1.96 9.55
C THR A 46 11.72 -1.21 9.78
N GLY A 47 11.68 -0.10 10.53
CA GLY A 47 12.79 0.83 10.67
C GLY A 47 13.01 1.73 9.44
N ILE A 48 12.20 1.60 8.38
CA ILE A 48 12.30 2.39 7.16
C ILE A 48 11.58 3.72 7.34
N LYS A 49 12.24 4.84 7.06
CA LYS A 49 11.60 6.16 7.14
C LYS A 49 10.72 6.41 5.93
N VAL A 50 9.53 6.93 6.19
CA VAL A 50 8.56 7.31 5.15
C VAL A 50 8.45 8.83 5.08
N LYS A 51 8.75 9.40 3.91
CA LYS A 51 8.55 10.82 3.60
C LYS A 51 7.19 10.98 2.93
N LEU A 52 6.27 11.68 3.60
CA LEU A 52 4.93 11.93 3.07
C LEU A 52 4.86 13.29 2.38
N ASN A 53 4.57 13.31 1.09
CA ASN A 53 4.12 14.50 0.38
C ASN A 53 2.60 14.43 0.21
N SER A 54 1.86 15.33 0.85
CA SER A 54 0.39 15.28 0.86
C SER A 54 -0.23 16.50 0.20
N ALA A 55 -0.94 16.26 -0.91
CA ALA A 55 -1.71 17.25 -1.64
C ALA A 55 -2.92 16.58 -2.31
N LYS A 56 -3.68 17.30 -3.13
CA LYS A 56 -4.81 16.70 -3.87
C LYS A 56 -4.29 15.68 -4.89
N GLY A 57 -5.00 14.57 -5.08
CA GLY A 57 -4.59 13.50 -5.99
C GLY A 57 -4.37 13.99 -7.43
N ASP A 58 -5.24 14.86 -7.94
CA ASP A 58 -5.08 15.43 -9.29
C ASP A 58 -3.83 16.34 -9.42
N GLN A 59 -3.50 17.08 -8.35
CA GLN A 59 -2.32 17.94 -8.32
C GLN A 59 -1.03 17.10 -8.28
N LEU A 60 -1.01 16.06 -7.44
CA LEU A 60 0.12 15.13 -7.35
C LEU A 60 0.30 14.33 -8.64
N ALA A 61 -0.79 13.91 -9.31
CA ALA A 61 -0.70 13.23 -10.59
C ALA A 61 -0.15 14.15 -11.69
N GLY A 62 -0.53 15.43 -11.70
CA GLY A 62 0.08 16.45 -12.55
C GLY A 62 1.58 16.59 -12.28
N GLN A 63 1.96 16.70 -11.00
CA GLN A 63 3.35 16.79 -10.59
C GLN A 63 4.18 15.56 -11.04
N ILE A 64 3.70 14.34 -10.79
CA ILE A 64 4.39 13.11 -11.22
C ILE A 64 4.53 13.07 -12.74
N LYS A 65 3.52 13.54 -13.48
CA LYS A 65 3.57 13.62 -14.94
C LYS A 65 4.62 14.61 -15.45
N GLU A 66 4.76 15.75 -14.78
CA GLU A 66 5.78 16.77 -15.10
C GLU A 66 7.20 16.31 -14.73
N GLU A 67 7.34 15.62 -13.60
CA GLU A 67 8.63 15.07 -13.13
C GLU A 67 9.06 13.85 -13.96
N GLY A 68 8.11 13.06 -14.45
CA GLY A 68 8.35 11.85 -15.24
C GLY A 68 9.26 10.86 -14.51
N SER A 69 10.31 10.38 -15.19
CA SER A 69 11.28 9.43 -14.61
C SER A 69 12.18 10.04 -13.52
N ARG A 70 12.08 11.35 -13.27
CA ARG A 70 12.85 12.04 -12.23
C ARG A 70 12.04 12.26 -10.96
N SER A 71 10.79 11.79 -10.92
CA SER A 71 9.96 11.94 -9.75
C SER A 71 10.60 11.22 -8.57
N PRO A 72 10.69 11.86 -7.39
CA PRO A 72 11.13 11.19 -6.18
C PRO A 72 10.05 10.27 -5.61
N ALA A 73 8.85 10.20 -6.19
CA ALA A 73 7.74 9.42 -5.67
C ALA A 73 7.92 7.91 -5.93
N ASP A 74 8.03 7.14 -4.85
CA ASP A 74 8.06 5.66 -4.91
C ASP A 74 6.65 5.06 -4.93
N VAL A 75 5.72 5.69 -4.21
CA VAL A 75 4.33 5.24 -4.08
C VAL A 75 3.38 6.40 -4.28
N PHE A 76 2.43 6.23 -5.19
CA PHE A 76 1.28 7.12 -5.33
C PHE A 76 0.05 6.51 -4.66
N TYR A 77 -0.46 7.15 -3.61
CA TYR A 77 -1.59 6.67 -2.80
C TYR A 77 -2.80 7.58 -2.99
N SER A 78 -3.83 7.11 -3.70
CA SER A 78 -5.03 7.90 -4.00
C SER A 78 -6.26 7.01 -4.20
N GLU A 79 -7.43 7.50 -3.80
CA GLU A 79 -8.74 6.91 -4.09
C GLU A 79 -9.37 7.47 -5.39
N GLN A 80 -8.78 8.53 -5.96
CA GLN A 80 -9.30 9.14 -7.18
C GLN A 80 -8.89 8.32 -8.42
N ILE A 81 -9.86 7.60 -9.01
CA ILE A 81 -9.64 6.82 -10.25
C ILE A 81 -9.09 7.65 -11.42
N PRO A 82 -9.56 8.90 -11.69
CA PRO A 82 -9.05 9.68 -12.82
C PRO A 82 -7.56 10.00 -12.75
N ALA A 83 -7.04 10.26 -11.54
CA ALA A 83 -5.62 10.51 -11.31
C ALA A 83 -4.78 9.27 -11.63
N LEU A 84 -5.21 8.09 -11.16
CA LEU A 84 -4.56 6.81 -11.45
C LEU A 84 -4.60 6.47 -12.96
N ALA A 85 -5.75 6.68 -13.60
CA ALA A 85 -5.90 6.43 -15.04
C ALA A 85 -4.96 7.31 -15.87
N THR A 86 -4.78 8.58 -15.48
CA THR A 86 -3.88 9.52 -16.16
C THR A 86 -2.42 9.06 -16.06
N LEU A 87 -1.97 8.65 -14.88
CA LEU A 87 -0.60 8.14 -14.69
C LEU A 87 -0.37 6.81 -15.39
N SER A 88 -1.37 5.92 -15.38
CA SER A 88 -1.32 4.65 -16.12
C SER A 88 -1.20 4.88 -17.63
N ALA A 89 -1.98 5.80 -18.21
CA ALA A 89 -1.90 6.14 -19.62
C ALA A 89 -0.55 6.76 -20.01
N ALA A 90 0.12 7.42 -19.07
CA ALA A 90 1.45 7.98 -19.23
C ALA A 90 2.59 6.95 -19.03
N ASN A 91 2.27 5.68 -18.73
CA ASN A 91 3.25 4.63 -18.37
C ASN A 91 4.14 5.01 -17.17
N LEU A 92 3.59 5.76 -16.21
CA LEU A 92 4.29 6.18 -14.99
C LEU A 92 3.97 5.31 -13.78
N LEU A 93 3.20 4.23 -13.96
CA LEU A 93 2.89 3.26 -12.92
C LEU A 93 3.49 1.91 -13.29
N GLU A 94 4.26 1.33 -12.36
CA GLU A 94 4.71 -0.05 -12.51
C GLU A 94 3.53 -1.01 -12.33
N PRO A 95 3.43 -2.08 -13.13
CA PRO A 95 2.49 -3.16 -12.85
C PRO A 95 2.74 -3.69 -11.45
N PRO A 96 1.69 -3.90 -10.63
CA PRO A 96 1.89 -4.46 -9.30
C PRO A 96 2.59 -5.81 -9.45
N ALA A 97 3.70 -5.97 -8.73
CA ALA A 97 4.36 -7.26 -8.64
C ALA A 97 3.32 -8.32 -8.28
N ARG A 98 3.44 -9.52 -8.86
CA ARG A 98 2.52 -10.63 -8.62
C ARG A 98 2.71 -11.14 -7.18
N LEU A 99 2.18 -10.39 -6.21
CA LEU A 99 2.10 -10.80 -4.82
C LEU A 99 1.32 -12.12 -4.78
N HIS A 100 1.84 -13.10 -4.03
CA HIS A 100 1.07 -14.28 -3.66
C HIS A 100 -0.21 -13.77 -2.99
N HIS A 101 -1.30 -13.69 -3.75
CA HIS A 101 -2.62 -13.39 -3.24
C HIS A 101 -2.93 -14.49 -2.22
N GLN A 102 -2.69 -14.19 -0.94
CA GLN A 102 -3.31 -14.91 0.14
C GLN A 102 -4.78 -14.51 0.08
N ARG A 103 -5.52 -15.14 -0.84
CA ARG A 103 -6.97 -14.98 -0.92
C ARG A 103 -7.48 -15.41 0.44
N ASN A 104 -8.02 -14.46 1.20
CA ASN A 104 -8.79 -14.78 2.38
C ASN A 104 -10.10 -15.42 1.92
N THR A 105 -10.04 -16.67 1.46
CA THR A 105 -11.21 -17.50 1.20
C THR A 105 -11.78 -17.98 2.54
N ARG A 106 -12.27 -17.03 3.36
CA ARG A 106 -13.39 -17.31 4.25
C ARG A 106 -14.68 -17.17 3.46
N GLN A 107 -14.76 -17.88 2.33
CA GLN A 107 -16.03 -18.22 1.72
C GLN A 107 -16.64 -19.23 2.67
N GLY A 108 -17.53 -18.76 3.53
CA GLY A 108 -18.26 -19.61 4.46
C GLY A 108 -18.85 -20.79 3.69
N ARG A 109 -18.31 -21.98 3.92
CA ARG A 109 -19.05 -23.23 3.79
C ARG A 109 -20.11 -23.26 4.88
N ALA A 110 -21.07 -22.35 4.82
CA ALA A 110 -22.39 -22.58 5.36
C ALA A 110 -23.23 -22.94 4.14
N GLY A 111 -23.55 -24.23 4.01
CA GLY A 111 -24.44 -24.70 2.97
C GLY A 111 -25.80 -24.03 3.13
N CYS A 112 -26.02 -22.93 2.42
CA CYS A 112 -27.37 -22.45 2.14
C CYS A 112 -27.94 -23.42 1.10
N ARG A 113 -28.57 -24.50 1.60
CA ARG A 113 -29.44 -25.37 0.80
C ARG A 113 -30.61 -24.49 0.36
N GLN A 114 -30.48 -23.88 -0.82
CA GLN A 114 -31.55 -23.13 -1.47
C GLN A 114 -32.70 -24.09 -1.79
N LYS A 115 -33.67 -24.21 -0.88
CA LYS A 115 -34.95 -24.84 -1.20
C LYS A 115 -35.71 -23.83 -2.04
N ARG A 116 -35.79 -24.09 -3.35
CA ARG A 116 -36.57 -23.32 -4.30
C ARG A 116 -38.05 -23.46 -3.91
N LEU A 117 -38.56 -22.50 -3.13
CA LEU A 117 -39.99 -22.29 -2.98
C LEU A 117 -40.38 -21.26 -4.04
N GLY A 118 -41.21 -21.68 -5.00
CA GLY A 118 -41.79 -20.77 -5.97
C GLY A 118 -42.74 -19.79 -5.29
N GLY A 119 -42.74 -18.55 -5.76
CA GLY A 119 -43.69 -17.52 -5.33
C GLY A 119 -43.00 -16.26 -4.81
N THR A 120 -42.71 -15.33 -5.73
CA THR A 120 -42.60 -13.88 -5.56
C THR A 120 -42.31 -13.34 -4.14
N GLU A 121 -41.10 -13.52 -3.61
CA GLU A 121 -40.69 -12.80 -2.40
C GLU A 121 -40.16 -11.40 -2.76
N ARG A 122 -41.02 -10.39 -2.63
CA ARG A 122 -40.60 -9.00 -2.48
C ARG A 122 -39.99 -8.86 -1.08
N THR A 123 -38.67 -8.78 -1.01
CA THR A 123 -37.95 -8.52 0.24
C THR A 123 -38.32 -7.14 0.78
N PHE A 124 -39.20 -7.09 1.78
CA PHE A 124 -39.52 -5.87 2.51
C PHE A 124 -38.79 -5.91 3.86
N ALA A 125 -37.74 -5.11 4.02
CA ALA A 125 -37.06 -4.93 5.31
C ALA A 125 -37.72 -3.77 6.08
N ARG A 126 -38.34 -4.05 7.22
CA ARG A 126 -38.94 -3.03 8.09
C ARG A 126 -37.90 -2.48 9.07
N ARG A 127 -37.70 -1.16 9.06
CA ARG A 127 -36.86 -0.44 10.04
C ARG A 127 -37.47 -0.61 11.44
N ARG A 128 -36.73 -1.21 12.38
CA ARG A 128 -37.16 -1.32 13.79
C ARG A 128 -37.10 0.10 14.41
N LEU A 129 -38.25 0.74 14.58
CA LEU A 129 -38.36 2.01 15.31
C LEU A 129 -38.04 1.75 16.78
N ARG A 130 -37.02 2.43 17.34
CA ARG A 130 -36.81 2.49 18.79
C ARG A 130 -37.81 3.49 19.36
N HIS A 131 -38.64 3.05 20.30
CA HIS A 131 -39.50 3.91 21.10
C HIS A 131 -38.65 4.81 22.02
N PRO A 132 -39.09 6.06 22.27
CA PRO A 132 -38.48 6.92 23.28
C PRO A 132 -38.82 6.39 24.68
N GLN A 133 -37.81 6.22 25.52
CA GLN A 133 -38.00 6.05 26.96
C GLN A 133 -38.07 7.45 27.56
N THR A 134 -39.27 7.85 27.96
CA THR A 134 -39.55 8.97 28.86
C THR A 134 -39.23 8.53 30.29
N VAL A 135 -38.43 9.31 31.01
CA VAL A 135 -38.60 9.62 32.44
C VAL A 135 -38.17 11.07 32.64
#